data_AF-A0A6G6YY92-F1
#
_entry.id   AF-A0A6G6YY92-F1
#
_cell.length_a   1.000
_cell.length_b   1.000
_cell.length_c   1.000
_cell.angle_alpha   90.00
_cell.angle_beta   90.00
_cell.angle_gamma   90.00
#
_symmetry.space_group_name_H-M   'P 1'
#
loop_
_entity.id
_entity.type
_entity.pdbx_description
1 polymer ?
#
loop_
_entity_poly.entity_id
_entity_poly.type
_entity_poly.pdbx_seq_one_letter_code
_entity_poly.pdbx_strand_id
1 'polypeptide(L)'
;MASIARSVLILATALAGAAFSAPAAAQNEQFIPILSYRTGPYAVNGAPYANGVADYYNLINERDGGINGVKLLVEECETAYATDKGVECYERLKSKGPTGAAFINPLSTGITFALTEKTTTDKIPIITMGYGRADSKNGAVFPYNFPLLGTYWSAADIAIQHAAKELGGFDKLKGKKISLLYHDSPYGKEPIPMLQVLAQKYGFEFTPIPVTHPGVEQKSQWLAIRQNRPDYVLVWGWGVMNSTAIKEAAAVAYPRDKMIGVWWSGAEPDVTPAGDQAAGYKSLMLQHGAGKFPAHAEIEKYVYTKGKGSTEPGKIGEVLYNRGMTNAMLGVEAIRKAQEKFGKKPLTGEQVRWGLENLILTADRIKELGFEGMLKPVSISCSDHEGARYGRVQQWDGKGWKVISDWYTADESLIEPLVADVSAKYAAEKKITPRDCAKET
;
A
#
# COMPACT_ATOMS: atom_id res chain seq x y z
N MET A 1 -0.47 -12.34 -84.39
CA MET A 1 0.44 -12.49 -83.24
C MET A 1 0.96 -11.11 -82.88
N ALA A 2 0.43 -10.55 -81.79
CA ALA A 2 0.88 -9.32 -81.12
C ALA A 2 2.33 -9.48 -80.60
N SER A 3 3.18 -8.49 -80.30
CA SER A 3 3.15 -7.03 -80.25
C SER A 3 4.62 -6.55 -79.99
N ILE A 4 5.07 -5.48 -80.67
CA ILE A 4 5.68 -4.22 -80.17
C ILE A 4 6.31 -4.27 -78.75
N ALA A 5 7.43 -3.62 -78.36
CA ALA A 5 8.60 -2.96 -78.94
C ALA A 5 9.46 -2.44 -77.75
N ARG A 6 10.76 -2.22 -78.00
CA ARG A 6 11.62 -1.12 -77.51
C ARG A 6 11.59 -0.63 -76.03
N SER A 7 12.79 -0.71 -75.44
CA SER A 7 13.58 0.41 -74.89
C SER A 7 13.26 1.03 -73.52
N VAL A 8 14.26 0.92 -72.64
CA VAL A 8 14.78 1.86 -71.63
C VAL A 8 13.84 2.33 -70.50
N LEU A 9 14.20 1.98 -69.26
CA LEU A 9 13.94 2.86 -68.12
C LEU A 9 15.09 2.83 -67.10
N ILE A 10 15.53 4.05 -66.78
CA ILE A 10 16.47 4.48 -65.76
C ILE A 10 15.75 4.54 -64.40
N LEU A 11 16.53 4.38 -63.32
CA LEU A 11 16.23 4.69 -61.90
C LEU A 11 15.21 3.83 -61.15
N ALA A 12 15.71 3.00 -60.24
CA ALA A 12 15.04 2.73 -58.97
C ALA A 12 16.04 2.92 -57.83
N THR A 13 15.89 4.09 -57.20
CA THR A 13 16.54 4.63 -56.02
C THR A 13 16.62 3.67 -54.84
N ALA A 14 17.74 3.75 -54.14
CA ALA A 14 17.97 3.16 -52.83
C ALA A 14 16.87 3.55 -51.82
N LEU A 15 16.06 2.58 -51.39
CA LEU A 15 15.41 2.64 -50.07
C LEU A 15 16.36 2.01 -49.06
N ALA A 16 17.33 2.82 -48.63
CA ALA A 16 18.03 2.61 -47.38
C ALA A 16 17.05 2.70 -46.21
N GLY A 17 17.31 1.94 -45.15
CA GLY A 17 16.39 1.63 -44.08
C GLY A 17 15.64 2.82 -43.49
N ALA A 18 14.31 2.77 -43.60
CA ALA A 18 13.47 3.28 -42.54
C ALA A 18 13.55 2.27 -41.38
N ALA A 19 14.66 2.31 -40.64
CA ALA A 19 14.65 1.81 -39.28
C ALA A 19 13.52 2.59 -38.58
N PHE A 20 12.59 1.87 -37.98
CA PHE A 20 11.64 2.44 -37.02
C PHE A 20 12.47 3.01 -35.85
N SER A 21 12.98 4.23 -36.01
CA SER A 21 13.44 5.04 -34.90
C SER A 21 12.19 5.37 -34.09
N ALA A 22 11.87 4.54 -33.10
CA ALA A 22 11.02 4.97 -32.01
C ALA A 22 11.55 6.34 -31.54
N PRO A 23 10.68 7.35 -31.35
CA PRO A 23 11.14 8.69 -31.01
C PRO A 23 12.07 8.60 -29.80
N ALA A 24 13.25 9.21 -29.87
CA ALA A 24 14.27 9.15 -28.81
C ALA A 24 13.72 9.58 -27.42
N ALA A 25 12.62 10.33 -27.39
CA ALA A 25 11.88 10.67 -26.18
C ALA A 25 11.27 9.44 -25.46
N ALA A 26 10.73 8.45 -26.19
CA ALA A 26 10.16 7.23 -25.63
C ALA A 26 11.21 6.29 -25.01
N GLN A 27 12.50 6.50 -25.31
CA GLN A 27 13.60 5.75 -24.71
C GLN A 27 14.07 6.29 -23.36
N ASN A 28 13.61 7.49 -22.94
CA ASN A 28 14.00 8.13 -21.68
C ASN A 28 12.82 8.31 -20.71
N GLU A 29 11.93 7.32 -20.68
CA GLU A 29 10.77 7.27 -19.79
C GLU A 29 10.87 6.11 -18.80
N GLN A 30 10.58 6.36 -17.54
CA GLN A 30 10.46 5.33 -16.51
C GLN A 30 9.00 4.88 -16.43
N PHE A 31 8.74 3.61 -16.76
CA PHE A 31 7.39 3.06 -16.68
C PHE A 31 7.03 2.63 -15.25
N ILE A 32 5.90 3.10 -14.75
CA ILE A 32 5.32 2.73 -13.45
C ILE A 32 3.84 2.41 -13.65
N PRO A 33 3.43 1.14 -13.62
CA PRO A 33 2.03 0.77 -13.74
C PRO A 33 1.24 1.11 -12.48
N ILE A 34 -0.03 1.45 -12.66
CA ILE A 34 -0.98 1.69 -11.56
C ILE A 34 -2.00 0.56 -11.59
N LEU A 35 -1.84 -0.44 -10.73
CA LEU A 35 -2.90 -1.41 -10.47
C LEU A 35 -3.87 -0.78 -9.48
N SER A 36 -5.11 -0.61 -9.90
CA SER A 36 -6.13 0.07 -9.12
C SER A 36 -7.46 -0.68 -9.21
N TYR A 37 -8.45 -0.18 -8.48
CA TYR A 37 -9.83 -0.62 -8.63
C TYR A 37 -10.74 0.57 -8.35
N ARG A 38 -11.45 0.98 -9.40
CA ARG A 38 -12.43 2.07 -9.40
C ARG A 38 -13.85 1.55 -9.52
N THR A 39 -14.01 0.23 -9.63
CA THR A 39 -15.31 -0.44 -9.73
C THR A 39 -15.52 -1.43 -8.58
N GLY A 40 -16.79 -1.78 -8.35
CA GLY A 40 -17.18 -2.74 -7.32
C GLY A 40 -17.16 -2.18 -5.89
N PRO A 41 -17.34 -3.06 -4.88
CA PRO A 41 -17.59 -2.67 -3.49
C PRO A 41 -16.38 -2.03 -2.77
N TYR A 42 -15.20 -2.05 -3.40
CA TYR A 42 -13.97 -1.48 -2.85
C TYR A 42 -13.54 -0.19 -3.54
N ALA A 43 -14.27 0.23 -4.58
CA ALA A 43 -13.99 1.45 -5.35
C ALA A 43 -13.94 2.70 -4.48
N VAL A 44 -14.79 2.76 -3.45
CA VAL A 44 -14.85 3.88 -2.50
C VAL A 44 -13.53 4.09 -1.76
N ASN A 45 -12.69 3.05 -1.64
CA ASN A 45 -11.35 3.17 -1.10
C ASN A 45 -10.26 3.20 -2.19
N GLY A 46 -10.36 2.35 -3.22
CA GLY A 46 -9.34 2.20 -4.26
C GLY A 46 -9.19 3.42 -5.15
N ALA A 47 -10.30 4.06 -5.54
CA ALA A 47 -10.28 5.24 -6.41
C ALA A 47 -9.55 6.44 -5.78
N PRO A 48 -9.84 6.89 -4.54
CA PRO A 48 -9.12 8.02 -3.95
C PRO A 48 -7.63 7.71 -3.72
N TYR A 49 -7.27 6.46 -3.41
CA TYR A 49 -5.86 6.03 -3.36
C TYR A 49 -5.18 6.20 -4.73
N ALA A 50 -5.80 5.67 -5.80
CA ALA A 50 -5.26 5.77 -7.15
C ALA A 50 -5.14 7.22 -7.62
N ASN A 51 -6.06 8.10 -7.22
CA ASN A 51 -5.99 9.53 -7.51
C ASN A 51 -4.78 10.20 -6.86
N GLY A 52 -4.48 9.88 -5.59
CA GLY A 52 -3.30 10.39 -4.91
C GLY A 52 -2.00 9.92 -5.56
N VAL A 53 -1.95 8.67 -6.03
CA VAL A 53 -0.81 8.13 -6.79
C VAL A 53 -0.62 8.89 -8.11
N ALA A 54 -1.68 9.00 -8.91
CA ALA A 54 -1.65 9.65 -10.21
C ALA A 54 -1.27 11.13 -10.11
N ASP A 55 -1.86 11.86 -9.17
CA ASP A 55 -1.56 13.29 -8.96
C ASP A 55 -0.12 13.51 -8.51
N TYR A 56 0.45 12.62 -7.70
CA TYR A 56 1.85 12.72 -7.30
C TYR A 56 2.80 12.45 -8.48
N TYR A 57 2.54 11.43 -9.31
CA TYR A 57 3.35 11.20 -10.51
C TYR A 57 3.24 12.35 -11.52
N ASN A 58 2.04 12.93 -11.67
CA ASN A 58 1.84 14.15 -12.46
C ASN A 58 2.64 15.31 -11.87
N LEU A 59 2.65 15.50 -10.55
CA LEU A 59 3.45 16.53 -9.90
C LEU A 59 4.94 16.39 -10.26
N ILE A 60 5.51 15.19 -10.14
CA ILE A 60 6.91 14.94 -10.47
C ILE A 60 7.21 15.27 -11.94
N ASN A 61 6.31 14.89 -12.85
CA ASN A 61 6.47 15.22 -14.27
C ASN A 61 6.36 16.74 -14.55
N GLU A 62 5.40 17.42 -13.94
CA GLU A 62 5.06 18.82 -14.22
C GLU A 62 5.95 19.83 -13.50
N ARG A 63 6.35 19.54 -12.26
CA ARG A 63 7.19 20.41 -11.43
C ARG A 63 8.67 20.13 -11.64
N ASP A 64 9.06 18.84 -11.62
CA ASP A 64 10.47 18.45 -11.57
C ASP A 64 11.04 18.06 -12.95
N GLY A 65 10.17 17.96 -13.96
CA GLY A 65 10.58 17.47 -15.28
C GLY A 65 10.80 15.94 -15.32
N GLY A 66 10.28 15.20 -14.35
CA GLY A 66 10.57 13.78 -14.12
C GLY A 66 11.63 13.56 -13.03
N ILE A 67 12.10 12.33 -12.87
CA ILE A 67 13.16 12.00 -11.90
C ILE A 67 14.51 12.26 -12.56
N ASN A 68 15.16 13.37 -12.19
CA ASN A 68 16.43 13.82 -12.77
C ASN A 68 16.40 13.93 -14.31
N GLY A 69 15.26 14.37 -14.86
CA GLY A 69 15.05 14.50 -16.31
C GLY A 69 14.49 13.25 -17.00
N VAL A 70 14.28 12.14 -16.28
CA VAL A 70 13.59 10.94 -16.78
C VAL A 70 12.11 11.05 -16.49
N LYS A 71 11.27 11.18 -17.53
CA LYS A 71 9.82 11.35 -17.36
C LYS A 71 9.18 10.06 -16.86
N LEU A 72 8.15 10.17 -16.03
CA LEU A 72 7.33 9.04 -15.61
C LEU A 72 6.28 8.75 -16.67
N LEU A 73 6.23 7.51 -17.13
CA LEU A 73 5.15 6.98 -17.97
C LEU A 73 4.28 6.06 -17.10
N VAL A 74 2.99 6.32 -17.06
CA VAL A 74 2.06 5.56 -16.22
C VAL A 74 0.93 4.99 -17.07
N GLU A 75 0.51 3.77 -16.75
CA GLU A 75 -0.69 3.16 -17.29
C GLU A 75 -1.47 2.52 -16.16
N GLU A 76 -2.75 2.85 -16.06
CA GLU A 76 -3.65 2.30 -15.07
C GLU A 76 -4.32 1.01 -15.57
N CYS A 77 -4.47 0.02 -14.69
CA CYS A 77 -5.20 -1.21 -14.95
C CYS A 77 -6.20 -1.52 -13.84
N GLU A 78 -7.47 -1.68 -14.24
CA GLU A 78 -8.60 -1.98 -13.37
C GLU A 78 -8.59 -3.46 -12.96
N THR A 79 -8.41 -3.69 -11.67
CA THR A 79 -8.39 -5.03 -11.07
C THR A 79 -9.74 -5.43 -10.48
N ALA A 80 -10.64 -4.49 -10.20
CA ALA A 80 -11.85 -4.68 -9.40
C ALA A 80 -11.60 -5.40 -8.05
N TYR A 81 -10.36 -5.30 -7.52
CA TYR A 81 -9.86 -6.05 -6.35
C TYR A 81 -9.80 -7.58 -6.54
N ALA A 82 -10.02 -8.08 -7.75
CA ALA A 82 -10.02 -9.50 -8.07
C ALA A 82 -8.60 -10.02 -8.35
N THR A 83 -8.25 -11.16 -7.75
CA THR A 83 -6.89 -11.72 -7.81
C THR A 83 -6.47 -12.07 -9.25
N ASP A 84 -7.36 -12.69 -10.01
CA ASP A 84 -7.14 -13.08 -11.40
C ASP A 84 -6.88 -11.87 -12.30
N LYS A 85 -7.71 -10.82 -12.19
CA LYS A 85 -7.50 -9.55 -12.90
C LYS A 85 -6.22 -8.85 -12.49
N GLY A 86 -5.85 -8.91 -11.21
CA GLY A 86 -4.56 -8.41 -10.73
C GLY A 86 -3.37 -9.09 -11.41
N VAL A 87 -3.43 -10.41 -11.58
CA VAL A 87 -2.41 -11.17 -12.32
C VAL A 87 -2.42 -10.81 -13.81
N GLU A 88 -3.59 -10.68 -14.42
CA GLU A 88 -3.72 -10.23 -15.82
C GLU A 88 -3.10 -8.84 -16.03
N CYS A 89 -3.44 -7.86 -15.18
CA CYS A 89 -2.85 -6.53 -15.18
C CYS A 89 -1.33 -6.58 -15.08
N TYR A 90 -0.80 -7.39 -14.16
CA TYR A 90 0.64 -7.57 -14.00
C TYR A 90 1.28 -8.09 -15.29
N GLU A 91 0.78 -9.17 -15.87
CA GLU A 91 1.33 -9.76 -17.10
C GLU A 91 1.29 -8.79 -18.29
N ARG A 92 0.19 -8.03 -18.39
CA ARG A 92 -0.03 -7.06 -19.46
C ARG A 92 0.93 -5.87 -19.37
N LEU A 93 1.34 -5.49 -18.17
CA LEU A 93 2.08 -4.24 -17.94
C LEU A 93 3.57 -4.45 -17.60
N LYS A 94 3.98 -5.62 -17.10
CA LYS A 94 5.33 -5.83 -16.55
C LYS A 94 6.48 -5.51 -17.52
N SER A 95 6.27 -5.69 -18.82
CA SER A 95 7.30 -5.46 -19.85
C SER A 95 7.16 -4.12 -20.58
N LYS A 96 6.23 -3.24 -20.16
CA LYS A 96 6.04 -1.94 -20.80
C LYS A 96 7.13 -0.93 -20.40
N GLY A 97 7.39 0.02 -21.30
CA GLY A 97 8.48 0.98 -21.18
C GLY A 97 9.84 0.40 -21.58
N PRO A 98 10.89 1.23 -21.65
CA PRO A 98 12.20 0.83 -22.16
C PRO A 98 12.93 -0.20 -21.27
N THR A 99 12.60 -0.26 -19.97
CA THR A 99 13.25 -1.14 -18.99
C THR A 99 12.28 -2.04 -18.23
N GLY A 100 11.04 -2.17 -18.71
CA GLY A 100 9.95 -2.82 -17.99
C GLY A 100 9.41 -1.97 -16.83
N ALA A 101 8.48 -2.53 -16.07
CA ALA A 101 7.93 -1.88 -14.89
C ALA A 101 9.01 -1.68 -13.80
N ALA A 102 9.11 -0.45 -13.28
CA ALA A 102 10.02 -0.11 -12.19
C ALA A 102 9.70 -0.93 -10.92
N PHE A 103 8.41 -1.00 -10.59
CA PHE A 103 7.83 -1.71 -9.46
C PHE A 103 6.32 -1.88 -9.72
N ILE A 104 5.66 -2.68 -8.88
CA ILE A 104 4.20 -2.85 -8.90
C ILE A 104 3.63 -2.54 -7.51
N ASN A 105 2.48 -1.87 -7.47
CA ASN A 105 1.65 -1.77 -6.26
C ASN A 105 0.36 -2.57 -6.46
N PRO A 106 0.24 -3.79 -5.91
CA PRO A 106 -0.94 -4.63 -6.12
C PRO A 106 -2.24 -4.07 -5.54
N LEU A 107 -2.13 -3.20 -4.52
CA LEU A 107 -3.22 -2.65 -3.71
C LEU A 107 -4.24 -3.69 -3.19
N SER A 108 -3.80 -4.95 -3.04
CA SER A 108 -4.59 -6.08 -2.54
C SER A 108 -3.66 -7.16 -1.99
N THR A 109 -3.95 -7.68 -0.81
CA THR A 109 -3.19 -8.80 -0.22
C THR A 109 -3.34 -10.07 -1.07
N GLY A 110 -4.52 -10.31 -1.66
CA GLY A 110 -4.74 -11.48 -2.52
C GLY A 110 -3.88 -11.44 -3.79
N ILE A 111 -3.84 -10.29 -4.47
CA ILE A 111 -2.99 -10.09 -5.65
C ILE A 111 -1.51 -10.18 -5.24
N THR A 112 -1.13 -9.58 -4.11
CA THR A 112 0.24 -9.64 -3.57
C THR A 112 0.72 -11.09 -3.41
N PHE A 113 -0.11 -11.95 -2.81
CA PHE A 113 0.25 -13.35 -2.59
C PHE A 113 0.41 -14.08 -3.92
N ALA A 114 -0.50 -13.87 -4.87
CA ALA A 114 -0.43 -14.47 -6.20
C ALA A 114 0.82 -14.01 -7.01
N LEU A 115 1.28 -12.77 -6.80
CA LEU A 115 2.41 -12.21 -7.53
C LEU A 115 3.77 -12.46 -6.87
N THR A 116 3.84 -12.91 -5.60
CA THR A 116 5.10 -12.95 -4.83
C THR A 116 6.21 -13.79 -5.50
N GLU A 117 5.89 -15.00 -5.95
CA GLU A 117 6.87 -15.87 -6.64
C GLU A 117 7.20 -15.34 -8.05
N LYS A 118 6.17 -14.85 -8.73
CA LYS A 118 6.29 -14.38 -10.11
C LYS A 118 7.16 -13.15 -10.23
N THR A 119 6.95 -12.17 -9.37
CA THR A 119 7.71 -10.92 -9.31
C THR A 119 9.17 -11.15 -8.91
N THR A 120 9.44 -12.17 -8.09
CA THR A 120 10.80 -12.63 -7.80
C THR A 120 11.49 -13.20 -9.04
N THR A 121 10.75 -13.97 -9.86
CA THR A 121 11.28 -14.56 -11.11
C THR A 121 11.51 -13.51 -12.18
N ASP A 122 10.54 -12.60 -12.35
CA ASP A 122 10.58 -11.51 -13.31
C ASP A 122 11.48 -10.35 -12.85
N LYS A 123 11.96 -10.39 -11.60
CA LYS A 123 12.85 -9.41 -10.95
C LYS A 123 12.24 -7.99 -10.89
N ILE A 124 10.97 -7.92 -10.52
CA ILE A 124 10.21 -6.68 -10.41
C ILE A 124 9.77 -6.51 -8.95
N PRO A 125 10.17 -5.44 -8.25
CA PRO A 125 9.77 -5.26 -6.86
C PRO A 125 8.28 -4.95 -6.74
N ILE A 126 7.64 -5.51 -5.72
CA ILE A 126 6.31 -5.15 -5.26
C ILE A 126 6.41 -4.30 -4.00
N ILE A 127 5.68 -3.18 -4.00
CA ILE A 127 5.58 -2.29 -2.85
C ILE A 127 4.18 -2.46 -2.25
N THR A 128 4.12 -2.92 -1.01
CA THR A 128 2.86 -3.17 -0.28
C THR A 128 2.76 -2.37 1.00
N MET A 129 2.98 -1.05 0.91
CA MET A 129 3.02 -0.10 2.03
C MET A 129 1.89 -0.31 3.06
N GLY A 130 2.21 -0.84 4.23
CA GLY A 130 1.24 -1.08 5.30
C GLY A 130 0.28 -2.25 5.05
N TYR A 131 0.61 -3.19 4.16
CA TYR A 131 -0.19 -4.38 3.88
C TYR A 131 0.63 -5.53 3.29
N GLY A 132 -0.05 -6.59 2.84
CA GLY A 132 0.55 -7.68 2.09
C GLY A 132 1.03 -8.78 3.02
N ARG A 133 2.29 -9.17 2.87
CA ARG A 133 2.94 -10.25 3.61
C ARG A 133 3.79 -9.68 4.73
N ALA A 134 3.44 -9.85 6.01
CA ALA A 134 4.27 -9.33 7.09
C ALA A 134 5.67 -9.98 7.12
N ASP A 135 5.77 -11.26 6.77
CA ASP A 135 7.03 -12.01 6.66
C ASP A 135 7.94 -11.50 5.53
N SER A 136 7.41 -10.73 4.57
CA SER A 136 8.22 -10.07 3.53
C SER A 136 9.11 -8.95 4.03
N LYS A 137 8.98 -8.57 5.32
CA LYS A 137 9.99 -7.77 6.02
C LYS A 137 11.38 -8.38 5.90
N ASN A 138 11.49 -9.71 5.93
CA ASN A 138 12.76 -10.41 5.75
C ASN A 138 13.17 -10.42 4.26
N GLY A 139 13.91 -9.39 3.84
CA GLY A 139 14.36 -9.25 2.46
C GLY A 139 15.40 -10.28 2.00
N ALA A 140 16.00 -11.04 2.93
CA ALA A 140 16.84 -12.17 2.58
C ALA A 140 16.03 -13.30 1.92
N VAL A 141 14.78 -13.51 2.35
CA VAL A 141 13.85 -14.50 1.77
C VAL A 141 13.00 -13.88 0.66
N PHE A 142 12.62 -12.61 0.82
CA PHE A 142 11.69 -11.92 -0.08
C PHE A 142 12.36 -10.75 -0.82
N PRO A 143 13.29 -11.02 -1.76
CA PRO A 143 14.10 -9.97 -2.38
C PRO A 143 13.31 -8.89 -3.13
N TYR A 144 12.11 -9.22 -3.61
CA TYR A 144 11.29 -8.33 -4.41
C TYR A 144 9.99 -7.93 -3.73
N ASN A 145 9.81 -8.13 -2.42
CA ASN A 145 8.56 -7.74 -1.73
C ASN A 145 8.85 -6.81 -0.56
N PHE A 146 8.28 -5.60 -0.62
CA PHE A 146 8.59 -4.48 0.27
C PHE A 146 7.33 -3.99 0.97
N PRO A 147 7.08 -4.42 2.22
CA PRO A 147 5.86 -4.04 2.94
C PRO A 147 5.84 -2.58 3.39
N LEU A 148 7.00 -1.90 3.48
CA LEU A 148 7.20 -0.46 3.77
C LEU A 148 6.29 0.19 4.84
N LEU A 149 6.89 0.90 5.79
CA LEU A 149 6.22 1.73 6.82
C LEU A 149 5.36 0.99 7.85
N GLY A 150 5.06 -0.28 7.65
CA GLY A 150 4.30 -1.10 8.58
C GLY A 150 3.86 -2.41 7.96
N THR A 151 3.57 -3.40 8.80
CA THR A 151 2.86 -4.64 8.43
C THR A 151 1.56 -4.76 9.21
N TYR A 152 0.70 -5.71 8.84
CA TYR A 152 -0.49 -6.03 9.65
C TYR A 152 -0.16 -6.60 11.02
N TRP A 153 1.04 -7.16 11.22
CA TRP A 153 1.52 -7.57 12.54
C TRP A 153 1.91 -6.35 13.38
N SER A 154 2.56 -5.37 12.78
CA SER A 154 2.82 -4.05 13.38
C SER A 154 1.50 -3.37 13.78
N ALA A 155 0.49 -3.41 12.91
CA ALA A 155 -0.86 -2.91 13.23
C ALA A 155 -1.51 -3.65 14.40
N ALA A 156 -1.47 -4.99 14.39
CA ALA A 156 -2.06 -5.82 15.43
C ALA A 156 -1.44 -5.50 16.80
N ASP A 157 -0.11 -5.42 16.86
CA ASP A 157 0.60 -5.05 18.08
C ASP A 157 0.18 -3.64 18.55
N ILE A 158 0.24 -2.62 17.68
CA ILE A 158 -0.13 -1.25 18.02
C ILE A 158 -1.59 -1.14 18.51
N ALA A 159 -2.54 -1.88 17.91
CA ALA A 159 -3.93 -1.92 18.39
C ALA A 159 -4.02 -2.44 19.82
N ILE A 160 -3.27 -3.50 20.15
CA ILE A 160 -3.22 -4.06 21.50
C ILE A 160 -2.49 -3.11 22.46
N GLN A 161 -1.42 -2.43 22.04
CA GLN A 161 -0.77 -1.39 22.86
C GLN A 161 -1.75 -0.26 23.21
N HIS A 162 -2.58 0.17 22.25
CA HIS A 162 -3.58 1.19 22.49
C HIS A 162 -4.66 0.70 23.48
N ALA A 163 -5.21 -0.50 23.26
CA ALA A 163 -6.19 -1.10 24.17
C ALA A 163 -5.62 -1.27 25.60
N ALA A 164 -4.36 -1.71 25.73
CA ALA A 164 -3.66 -1.79 27.00
C ALA A 164 -3.54 -0.42 27.67
N LYS A 165 -3.14 0.61 26.94
CA LYS A 165 -3.02 1.99 27.45
C LYS A 165 -4.36 2.50 27.99
N GLU A 166 -5.45 2.28 27.26
CA GLU A 166 -6.79 2.67 27.70
C GLU A 166 -7.29 1.89 28.92
N LEU A 167 -6.84 0.64 29.09
CA LEU A 167 -7.14 -0.19 30.26
C LEU A 167 -6.23 0.12 31.46
N GLY A 168 -5.17 0.91 31.28
CA GLY A 168 -4.22 1.29 32.33
C GLY A 168 -2.96 0.40 32.43
N GLY A 169 -2.67 -0.42 31.41
CA GLY A 169 -1.46 -1.24 31.34
C GLY A 169 -1.68 -2.60 30.66
N PHE A 170 -0.59 -3.25 30.23
CA PHE A 170 -0.66 -4.59 29.63
C PHE A 170 -1.14 -5.66 30.61
N ASP A 171 -0.88 -5.51 31.92
CA ASP A 171 -1.38 -6.40 32.96
C ASP A 171 -2.92 -6.44 33.01
N LYS A 172 -3.57 -5.35 32.57
CA LYS A 172 -5.03 -5.21 32.53
C LYS A 172 -5.67 -5.88 31.33
N LEU A 173 -4.89 -6.41 30.38
CA LEU A 173 -5.40 -7.24 29.28
C LEU A 173 -5.77 -8.65 29.74
N LYS A 174 -5.20 -9.14 30.85
CA LYS A 174 -5.45 -10.51 31.31
C LYS A 174 -6.94 -10.74 31.60
N GLY A 175 -7.52 -11.76 30.98
CA GLY A 175 -8.93 -12.11 31.08
C GLY A 175 -9.88 -11.18 30.31
N LYS A 176 -9.36 -10.19 29.57
CA LYS A 176 -10.16 -9.37 28.66
C LYS A 176 -10.53 -10.16 27.42
N LYS A 177 -11.62 -9.76 26.77
CA LYS A 177 -12.08 -10.35 25.51
C LYS A 177 -11.82 -9.38 24.37
N ILE A 178 -11.08 -9.82 23.36
CA ILE A 178 -10.81 -9.02 22.17
C ILE A 178 -11.26 -9.83 20.95
N SER A 179 -12.18 -9.28 20.18
CA SER A 179 -12.64 -9.90 18.94
C SER A 179 -12.04 -9.22 17.73
N LEU A 180 -11.68 -9.99 16.70
CA LEU A 180 -11.30 -9.48 15.38
C LEU A 180 -12.47 -9.69 14.43
N LEU A 181 -13.14 -8.62 14.01
CA LEU A 181 -14.07 -8.65 12.90
C LEU A 181 -13.30 -8.39 11.60
N TYR A 182 -13.24 -9.37 10.69
CA TYR A 182 -12.36 -9.28 9.52
C TYR A 182 -13.02 -9.69 8.21
N HIS A 183 -12.60 -9.04 7.13
CA HIS A 183 -12.98 -9.41 5.77
C HIS A 183 -12.39 -10.79 5.42
N ASP A 184 -13.23 -11.78 5.11
CA ASP A 184 -12.84 -13.19 4.93
C ASP A 184 -12.06 -13.41 3.63
N SER A 185 -10.78 -13.06 3.69
CA SER A 185 -9.83 -13.00 2.58
C SER A 185 -8.42 -13.09 3.16
N PRO A 186 -7.38 -13.23 2.32
CA PRO A 186 -5.99 -13.13 2.79
C PRO A 186 -5.70 -11.87 3.61
N TYR A 187 -6.31 -10.73 3.23
CA TYR A 187 -6.19 -9.46 3.96
C TYR A 187 -6.64 -9.55 5.43
N GLY A 188 -7.88 -9.96 5.67
CA GLY A 188 -8.43 -9.97 7.03
C GLY A 188 -7.88 -11.10 7.91
N LYS A 189 -7.33 -12.15 7.30
CA LYS A 189 -6.68 -13.27 8.01
C LYS A 189 -5.25 -12.97 8.42
N GLU A 190 -4.57 -12.05 7.73
CA GLU A 190 -3.15 -11.75 7.93
C GLU A 190 -2.76 -11.44 9.39
N PRO A 191 -3.49 -10.60 10.16
CA PRO A 191 -3.09 -10.27 11.54
C PRO A 191 -3.32 -11.40 12.56
N ILE A 192 -4.03 -12.48 12.19
CA ILE A 192 -4.45 -13.54 13.13
C ILE A 192 -3.26 -14.18 13.87
N PRO A 193 -2.17 -14.61 13.21
CA PRO A 193 -1.03 -15.21 13.90
C PRO A 193 -0.42 -14.28 14.95
N MET A 194 -0.28 -12.99 14.63
CA MET A 194 0.23 -12.00 15.59
C MET A 194 -0.73 -11.80 16.76
N LEU A 195 -2.03 -11.70 16.50
CA LEU A 195 -3.03 -11.56 17.57
C LEU A 195 -3.07 -12.79 18.49
N GLN A 196 -2.82 -14.00 17.97
CA GLN A 196 -2.68 -15.20 18.79
C GLN A 196 -1.45 -15.14 19.70
N VAL A 197 -0.30 -14.69 19.19
CA VAL A 197 0.92 -14.48 19.99
C VAL A 197 0.67 -13.44 21.10
N LEU A 198 0.01 -12.33 20.77
CA LEU A 198 -0.32 -11.27 21.74
C LEU A 198 -1.32 -11.77 22.79
N ALA A 199 -2.32 -12.55 22.38
CA ALA A 199 -3.30 -13.17 23.28
C ALA A 199 -2.62 -14.10 24.28
N GLN A 200 -1.70 -14.94 23.81
CA GLN A 200 -0.93 -15.84 24.67
C GLN A 200 -0.01 -15.07 25.62
N LYS A 201 0.68 -14.02 25.14
CA LYS A 201 1.60 -13.23 25.96
C LYS A 201 0.89 -12.43 27.05
N TYR A 202 -0.22 -11.78 26.71
CA TYR A 202 -0.92 -10.85 27.62
C TYR A 202 -2.16 -11.45 28.28
N GLY A 203 -2.54 -12.68 27.94
CA GLY A 203 -3.57 -13.46 28.61
C GLY A 203 -5.01 -12.98 28.34
N PHE A 204 -5.28 -12.33 27.21
CA PHE A 204 -6.64 -12.00 26.78
C PHE A 204 -7.24 -13.14 25.95
N GLU A 205 -8.57 -13.29 25.99
CA GLU A 205 -9.32 -14.19 25.13
C GLU A 205 -9.49 -13.56 23.75
N PHE A 206 -9.04 -14.27 22.71
CA PHE A 206 -9.09 -13.83 21.33
C PHE A 206 -10.18 -14.57 20.53
N THR A 207 -11.03 -13.83 19.81
CA THR A 207 -12.07 -14.43 18.95
C THR A 207 -12.05 -13.83 17.54
N PRO A 208 -11.60 -14.56 16.51
CA PRO A 208 -11.72 -14.14 15.12
C PRO A 208 -13.15 -14.37 14.60
N ILE A 209 -13.71 -13.38 13.90
CA ILE A 209 -15.08 -13.38 13.37
C ILE A 209 -15.03 -12.98 11.88
N PRO A 210 -15.18 -13.94 10.95
CA PRO A 210 -15.16 -13.65 9.52
C PRO A 210 -16.43 -12.95 9.04
N VAL A 211 -16.25 -12.05 8.09
CA VAL A 211 -17.31 -11.43 7.29
C VAL A 211 -17.02 -11.70 5.82
N THR A 212 -17.91 -12.44 5.17
CA THR A 212 -17.80 -12.79 3.76
C THR A 212 -17.91 -11.55 2.88
N HIS A 213 -17.11 -11.49 1.81
CA HIS A 213 -17.22 -10.49 0.76
C HIS A 213 -18.67 -10.37 0.23
N PRO A 214 -19.21 -9.16 -0.01
CA PRO A 214 -18.60 -7.83 0.15
C PRO A 214 -18.78 -7.21 1.55
N GLY A 215 -19.30 -7.96 2.52
CA GLY A 215 -19.44 -7.54 3.91
C GLY A 215 -20.58 -6.56 4.18
N VAL A 216 -21.64 -6.57 3.35
CA VAL A 216 -22.84 -5.76 3.57
C VAL A 216 -23.84 -6.42 4.52
N GLU A 217 -23.79 -7.74 4.69
CA GLU A 217 -24.59 -8.50 5.65
C GLU A 217 -23.70 -8.92 6.84
N GLN A 218 -23.92 -8.30 8.01
CA GLN A 218 -23.11 -8.57 9.20
C GLN A 218 -23.93 -8.85 10.48
N LYS A 219 -25.26 -8.95 10.37
CA LYS A 219 -26.15 -9.08 11.54
C LYS A 219 -25.77 -10.25 12.45
N SER A 220 -25.48 -11.42 11.88
CA SER A 220 -25.12 -12.61 12.68
C SER A 220 -23.79 -12.42 13.42
N GLN A 221 -22.80 -11.80 12.78
CA GLN A 221 -21.51 -11.46 13.40
C GLN A 221 -21.70 -10.49 14.57
N TRP A 222 -22.51 -9.44 14.40
CA TRP A 222 -22.76 -8.47 15.46
C TRP A 222 -23.64 -9.01 16.59
N LEU A 223 -24.56 -9.93 16.30
CA LEU A 223 -25.27 -10.70 17.34
C LEU A 223 -24.29 -11.58 18.14
N ALA A 224 -23.33 -12.23 17.48
CA ALA A 224 -22.28 -13.01 18.15
C ALA A 224 -21.37 -12.12 19.01
N ILE A 225 -20.98 -10.93 18.52
CA ILE A 225 -20.24 -9.93 19.30
C ILE A 225 -21.03 -9.51 20.54
N ARG A 226 -22.32 -9.19 20.39
CA ARG A 226 -23.20 -8.83 21.50
C ARG A 226 -23.30 -9.94 22.54
N GLN A 227 -23.37 -11.20 22.10
CA GLN A 227 -23.42 -12.36 22.98
C GLN A 227 -22.08 -12.59 23.71
N ASN A 228 -20.95 -12.44 23.01
CA ASN A 228 -19.63 -12.65 23.59
C ASN A 228 -19.21 -11.51 24.55
N ARG A 229 -19.72 -10.29 24.31
CA ARG A 229 -19.43 -9.06 25.07
C ARG A 229 -17.92 -8.74 25.13
N PRO A 230 -17.21 -8.60 24.00
CA PRO A 230 -15.79 -8.29 24.01
C PRO A 230 -15.53 -6.87 24.53
N ASP A 231 -14.45 -6.70 25.30
CA ASP A 231 -13.97 -5.38 25.76
C ASP A 231 -13.55 -4.49 24.59
N TYR A 232 -13.01 -5.09 23.51
CA TYR A 232 -12.67 -4.39 22.27
C TYR A 232 -13.01 -5.23 21.02
N VAL A 233 -13.41 -4.56 19.95
CA VAL A 233 -13.52 -5.15 18.61
C VAL A 233 -12.49 -4.49 17.70
N LEU A 234 -11.54 -5.29 17.22
CA LEU A 234 -10.63 -4.90 16.15
C LEU A 234 -11.31 -5.07 14.80
N VAL A 235 -11.21 -4.08 13.91
CA VAL A 235 -11.91 -4.08 12.61
C VAL A 235 -10.91 -4.10 11.45
N TRP A 236 -10.74 -5.29 10.85
CA TRP A 236 -10.04 -5.51 9.58
C TRP A 236 -11.05 -5.60 8.42
N GLY A 237 -11.86 -4.55 8.29
CA GLY A 237 -12.79 -4.43 7.18
C GLY A 237 -12.14 -3.75 5.96
N TRP A 238 -12.82 -3.84 4.82
CA TRP A 238 -12.39 -3.20 3.58
C TRP A 238 -13.59 -2.79 2.74
N GLY A 239 -13.50 -1.64 2.06
CA GLY A 239 -14.61 -1.16 1.24
C GLY A 239 -15.86 -0.84 2.06
N VAL A 240 -17.00 -1.10 1.43
CA VAL A 240 -18.33 -0.92 2.03
C VAL A 240 -18.53 -1.65 3.37
N MET A 241 -17.77 -2.73 3.64
CA MET A 241 -17.83 -3.49 4.89
C MET A 241 -17.64 -2.60 6.13
N ASN A 242 -16.76 -1.59 6.05
CA ASN A 242 -16.42 -0.75 7.19
C ASN A 242 -17.63 0.03 7.71
N SER A 243 -18.35 0.69 6.81
CA SER A 243 -19.53 1.48 7.18
C SER A 243 -20.68 0.60 7.69
N THR A 244 -20.84 -0.60 7.13
CA THR A 244 -21.80 -1.59 7.62
C THR A 244 -21.45 -2.06 9.03
N ALA A 245 -20.16 -2.32 9.31
CA ALA A 245 -19.72 -2.73 10.63
C ALA A 245 -20.08 -1.70 11.71
N ILE A 246 -19.88 -0.41 11.42
CA ILE A 246 -20.24 0.68 12.34
C ILE A 246 -21.76 0.77 12.57
N LYS A 247 -22.56 0.64 11.51
CA LYS A 247 -24.04 0.65 11.61
C LYS A 247 -24.57 -0.52 12.43
N GLU A 248 -24.05 -1.71 12.20
CA GLU A 248 -24.45 -2.92 12.90
C GLU A 248 -23.99 -2.91 14.36
N ALA A 249 -22.79 -2.36 14.65
CA ALA A 249 -22.36 -2.07 16.01
C ALA A 249 -23.36 -1.16 16.74
N ALA A 250 -23.83 -0.11 16.08
CA ALA A 250 -24.85 0.79 16.62
C ALA A 250 -26.19 0.06 16.85
N ALA A 251 -26.62 -0.79 15.92
CA ALA A 251 -27.86 -1.56 16.02
C ALA A 251 -27.86 -2.54 17.22
N VAL A 252 -26.69 -3.10 17.58
CA VAL A 252 -26.55 -3.97 18.75
C VAL A 252 -26.10 -3.23 20.02
N ALA A 253 -26.05 -1.90 19.97
CA ALA A 253 -25.59 -1.02 21.05
C ALA A 253 -24.14 -1.30 21.52
N TYR A 254 -23.27 -1.77 20.63
CA TYR A 254 -21.83 -1.87 20.90
C TYR A 254 -21.17 -0.47 20.84
N PRO A 255 -20.36 -0.10 21.85
CA PRO A 255 -19.72 1.21 21.92
C PRO A 255 -18.68 1.39 20.81
N ARG A 256 -18.81 2.46 20.01
CA ARG A 256 -17.89 2.75 18.89
C ARG A 256 -16.48 3.12 19.37
N ASP A 257 -16.36 3.71 20.55
CA ASP A 257 -15.08 3.96 21.24
C ASP A 257 -14.41 2.68 21.76
N LYS A 258 -15.02 1.51 21.61
CA LYS A 258 -14.38 0.20 21.81
C LYS A 258 -14.10 -0.54 20.50
N MET A 259 -14.36 0.09 19.36
CA MET A 259 -13.94 -0.38 18.05
C MET A 259 -12.61 0.26 17.66
N ILE A 260 -11.66 -0.54 17.18
CA ILE A 260 -10.37 -0.08 16.66
C ILE A 260 -10.18 -0.67 15.26
N GLY A 261 -10.40 0.13 14.23
CA GLY A 261 -10.07 -0.23 12.86
C GLY A 261 -8.57 -0.30 12.62
N VAL A 262 -8.13 -1.22 11.78
CA VAL A 262 -6.80 -1.09 11.15
C VAL A 262 -6.77 0.17 10.28
N TRP A 263 -5.59 0.63 9.88
CA TRP A 263 -5.43 1.85 9.07
C TRP A 263 -6.13 1.81 7.70
N TRP A 264 -6.54 0.64 7.19
CA TRP A 264 -7.39 0.50 6.00
C TRP A 264 -8.89 0.55 6.28
N SER A 265 -9.29 0.66 7.55
CA SER A 265 -10.66 0.82 8.05
C SER A 265 -10.83 2.16 8.75
N GLY A 266 -10.19 3.21 8.24
CA GLY A 266 -9.94 4.48 8.93
C GLY A 266 -9.95 5.70 8.02
N ALA A 267 -10.59 5.60 6.86
CA ALA A 267 -10.76 6.71 5.93
C ALA A 267 -12.18 7.30 6.00
N GLU A 268 -12.36 8.47 5.43
CA GLU A 268 -13.64 9.16 5.31
C GLU A 268 -14.77 8.27 4.74
N PRO A 269 -14.60 7.53 3.61
CA PRO A 269 -15.65 6.64 3.10
C PRO A 269 -15.99 5.46 4.02
N ASP A 270 -15.11 5.12 4.97
CA ASP A 270 -15.34 4.01 5.91
C ASP A 270 -16.35 4.39 7.01
N VAL A 271 -16.43 5.67 7.35
CA VAL A 271 -17.19 6.19 8.50
C VAL A 271 -18.36 7.07 8.12
N THR A 272 -18.22 7.90 7.09
CA THR A 272 -19.25 8.88 6.69
C THR A 272 -20.61 8.27 6.34
N PRO A 273 -20.73 7.07 5.71
CA PRO A 273 -22.04 6.51 5.41
C PRO A 273 -22.83 6.06 6.65
N ALA A 274 -22.18 5.92 7.81
CA ALA A 274 -22.84 5.62 9.09
C ALA A 274 -23.35 6.89 9.82
N GLY A 275 -23.03 8.09 9.31
CA GLY A 275 -23.49 9.35 9.90
C GLY A 275 -23.09 9.48 11.37
N ASP A 276 -24.00 10.02 12.19
CA ASP A 276 -23.78 10.24 13.63
C ASP A 276 -23.46 8.94 14.40
N GLN A 277 -23.83 7.78 13.87
CA GLN A 277 -23.53 6.50 14.50
C GLN A 277 -22.03 6.18 14.53
N ALA A 278 -21.23 6.82 13.67
CA ALA A 278 -19.78 6.63 13.63
C ALA A 278 -19.02 7.40 14.71
N ALA A 279 -19.65 8.36 15.38
CA ALA A 279 -18.98 9.16 16.41
C ALA A 279 -18.36 8.25 17.49
N GLY A 280 -17.10 8.51 17.83
CA GLY A 280 -16.31 7.73 18.78
C GLY A 280 -15.53 6.56 18.16
N TYR A 281 -15.79 6.17 16.91
CA TYR A 281 -15.04 5.10 16.25
C TYR A 281 -13.55 5.44 16.14
N LYS A 282 -12.68 4.50 16.52
CA LYS A 282 -11.23 4.66 16.42
C LYS A 282 -10.66 3.85 15.26
N SER A 283 -9.56 4.34 14.72
CA SER A 283 -8.75 3.59 13.77
C SER A 283 -7.27 3.89 13.97
N LEU A 284 -6.43 2.90 13.67
CA LEU A 284 -5.00 3.11 13.54
C LEU A 284 -4.72 4.04 12.34
N MET A 285 -3.64 4.79 12.46
CA MET A 285 -3.01 5.50 11.36
C MET A 285 -1.71 4.77 11.08
N LEU A 286 -1.46 4.39 9.82
CA LEU A 286 -0.16 3.86 9.42
C LEU A 286 0.91 4.86 9.81
N GLN A 287 0.88 6.07 9.25
CA GLN A 287 1.66 7.21 9.75
C GLN A 287 0.95 8.51 9.39
N HIS A 288 0.64 8.68 8.10
CA HIS A 288 -0.10 9.83 7.58
C HIS A 288 -1.58 9.76 7.98
N GLY A 289 -2.22 10.93 8.12
CA GLY A 289 -3.64 11.07 8.41
C GLY A 289 -4.37 11.92 7.37
N ALA A 290 -5.60 12.30 7.71
CA ALA A 290 -6.34 13.32 6.98
C ALA A 290 -5.69 14.70 7.17
N GLY A 291 -5.95 15.61 6.24
CA GLY A 291 -5.47 16.98 6.23
C GLY A 291 -4.53 17.29 5.07
N LYS A 292 -4.31 18.58 4.83
CA LYS A 292 -3.39 19.08 3.82
C LYS A 292 -2.03 19.37 4.44
N PHE A 293 -1.00 19.03 3.68
CA PHE A 293 0.42 19.17 3.99
C PHE A 293 1.12 19.92 2.83
N PRO A 294 2.36 20.43 2.99
CA PRO A 294 2.99 21.28 1.98
C PRO A 294 2.99 20.71 0.55
N ALA A 295 3.15 19.39 0.38
CA ALA A 295 3.08 18.73 -0.93
C ALA A 295 1.74 18.94 -1.67
N HIS A 296 0.64 19.17 -0.96
CA HIS A 296 -0.68 19.40 -1.56
C HIS A 296 -0.76 20.75 -2.25
N ALA A 297 -0.12 21.80 -1.70
CA ALA A 297 -0.07 23.11 -2.34
C ALA A 297 0.67 23.05 -3.69
N GLU A 298 1.71 22.22 -3.76
CA GLU A 298 2.45 21.96 -5.00
C GLU A 298 1.60 21.19 -6.02
N ILE A 299 0.84 20.19 -5.59
CA ILE A 299 -0.14 19.49 -6.45
C ILE A 299 -1.17 20.47 -7.00
N GLU A 300 -1.79 21.27 -6.14
CA GLU A 300 -2.79 22.25 -6.55
C GLU A 300 -2.20 23.21 -7.60
N LYS A 301 -0.99 23.73 -7.34
CA LYS A 301 -0.30 24.68 -8.20
C LYS A 301 0.13 24.09 -9.54
N TYR A 302 0.77 22.93 -9.57
CA TYR A 302 1.41 22.40 -10.79
C TYR A 302 0.57 21.38 -11.55
N VAL A 303 -0.43 20.77 -10.90
CA VAL A 303 -1.29 19.74 -11.51
C VAL A 303 -2.70 20.28 -11.77
N TYR A 304 -3.35 20.82 -10.74
CA TYR A 304 -4.76 21.23 -10.85
C TYR A 304 -4.96 22.50 -11.68
N THR A 305 -4.09 23.50 -11.56
CA THR A 305 -4.17 24.71 -12.42
C THR A 305 -4.05 24.39 -13.91
N LYS A 306 -3.45 23.25 -14.26
CA LYS A 306 -3.28 22.75 -15.64
C LYS A 306 -4.40 21.79 -16.06
N GLY A 307 -5.42 21.58 -15.23
CA GLY A 307 -6.53 20.67 -15.52
C GLY A 307 -6.15 19.18 -15.50
N LYS A 308 -5.05 18.81 -14.83
CA LYS A 308 -4.54 17.42 -14.75
C LYS A 308 -4.85 16.72 -13.43
N GLY A 309 -5.71 17.30 -12.60
CA GLY A 309 -6.09 16.72 -11.30
C GLY A 309 -7.01 15.51 -11.45
N SER A 310 -6.79 14.49 -10.62
CA SER A 310 -7.51 13.20 -10.69
C SER A 310 -8.66 13.09 -9.68
N THR A 311 -8.80 14.05 -8.75
CA THR A 311 -9.87 14.07 -7.75
C THR A 311 -10.58 15.41 -7.69
N GLU A 312 -11.72 15.45 -7.00
CA GLU A 312 -12.40 16.70 -6.70
C GLU A 312 -11.57 17.51 -5.67
N PRO A 313 -11.44 18.84 -5.80
CA PRO A 313 -10.60 19.65 -4.90
C PRO A 313 -10.90 19.49 -3.41
N GLY A 314 -12.16 19.21 -3.05
CA GLY A 314 -12.58 18.98 -1.66
C GLY A 314 -12.08 17.67 -1.04
N LYS A 315 -11.65 16.70 -1.86
CA LYS A 315 -11.13 15.39 -1.42
C LYS A 315 -9.60 15.37 -1.30
N ILE A 316 -8.93 16.45 -1.71
CA ILE A 316 -7.49 16.63 -1.51
C ILE A 316 -7.21 16.71 -0.01
N GLY A 317 -6.40 15.78 0.49
CA GLY A 317 -6.08 15.67 1.91
C GLY A 317 -6.86 14.58 2.66
N GLU A 318 -7.79 13.87 2.02
CA GLU A 318 -8.43 12.69 2.63
C GLU A 318 -7.42 11.56 2.84
N VAL A 319 -7.69 10.67 3.81
CA VAL A 319 -6.72 9.66 4.28
C VAL A 319 -6.18 8.80 3.13
N LEU A 320 -7.05 8.37 2.22
CA LEU A 320 -6.66 7.49 1.10
C LEU A 320 -5.91 8.23 0.00
N TYR A 321 -6.27 9.49 -0.27
CA TYR A 321 -5.52 10.35 -1.18
C TYR A 321 -4.08 10.53 -0.69
N ASN A 322 -3.94 10.89 0.60
CA ASN A 322 -2.66 11.04 1.27
C ASN A 322 -1.85 9.74 1.28
N ARG A 323 -2.54 8.60 1.39
CA ARG A 323 -1.91 7.27 1.30
C ARG A 323 -1.34 7.01 -0.10
N GLY A 324 -2.11 7.29 -1.14
CA GLY A 324 -1.67 7.16 -2.52
C GLY A 324 -0.45 8.02 -2.81
N MET A 325 -0.48 9.29 -2.41
CA MET A 325 0.66 10.20 -2.53
C MET A 325 1.91 9.69 -1.81
N THR A 326 1.73 9.20 -0.57
CA THR A 326 2.83 8.67 0.25
C THR A 326 3.48 7.45 -0.43
N ASN A 327 2.65 6.53 -0.94
CA ASN A 327 3.14 5.34 -1.63
C ASN A 327 3.91 5.69 -2.91
N ALA A 328 3.36 6.60 -3.73
CA ALA A 328 4.00 7.09 -4.94
C ALA A 328 5.33 7.80 -4.64
N MET A 329 5.39 8.58 -3.56
CA MET A 329 6.61 9.23 -3.09
C MET A 329 7.70 8.23 -2.77
N LEU A 330 7.40 7.17 -2.00
CA LEU A 330 8.40 6.14 -1.66
C LEU A 330 8.99 5.48 -2.91
N GLY A 331 8.15 5.14 -3.89
CA GLY A 331 8.61 4.56 -5.17
C GLY A 331 9.48 5.52 -5.99
N VAL A 332 9.10 6.81 -6.04
CA VAL A 332 9.88 7.86 -6.72
C VAL A 332 11.24 8.08 -6.04
N GLU A 333 11.28 8.14 -4.71
CA GLU A 333 12.54 8.29 -3.97
C GLU A 333 13.44 7.05 -4.14
N ALA A 334 12.88 5.84 -4.20
CA ALA A 334 13.64 4.63 -4.48
C ALA A 334 14.27 4.65 -5.88
N ILE A 335 13.52 5.06 -6.91
CA ILE A 335 14.08 5.23 -8.27
C ILE A 335 15.16 6.32 -8.26
N ARG A 336 14.93 7.46 -7.60
CA ARG A 336 15.93 8.52 -7.49
C ARG A 336 17.21 8.02 -6.82
N LYS A 337 17.07 7.24 -5.74
CA LYS A 337 18.19 6.62 -5.05
C LYS A 337 18.95 5.67 -5.96
N ALA A 338 18.26 4.81 -6.71
CA ALA A 338 18.88 3.92 -7.66
C ALA A 338 19.61 4.66 -8.80
N GLN A 339 19.10 5.80 -9.25
CA GLN A 339 19.77 6.62 -10.28
C GLN A 339 21.12 7.19 -9.81
N GLU A 340 21.36 7.34 -8.50
CA GLU A 340 22.68 7.72 -7.97
C GLU A 340 23.75 6.68 -8.31
N LYS A 341 23.38 5.38 -8.32
CA LYS A 341 24.30 4.26 -8.62
C LYS A 341 24.31 3.88 -10.09
N PHE A 342 23.15 3.86 -10.74
CA PHE A 342 22.99 3.30 -12.09
C PHE A 342 22.86 4.36 -13.20
N GLY A 343 22.87 5.65 -12.82
CA GLY A 343 22.78 6.79 -13.74
C GLY A 343 21.36 7.31 -13.93
N LYS A 344 21.25 8.56 -14.40
CA LYS A 344 20.00 9.29 -14.65
C LYS A 344 19.33 8.84 -15.96
N LYS A 345 18.78 7.63 -15.94
CA LYS A 345 18.09 6.98 -17.06
C LYS A 345 16.95 6.09 -16.53
N PRO A 346 16.07 5.55 -17.40
CA PRO A 346 15.14 4.50 -16.99
C PRO A 346 15.90 3.30 -16.42
N LEU A 347 15.37 2.74 -15.34
CA LEU A 347 15.98 1.65 -14.58
C LEU A 347 15.12 0.39 -14.64
N THR A 348 15.77 -0.76 -14.55
CA THR A 348 15.11 -2.07 -14.45
C THR A 348 14.58 -2.32 -13.03
N GLY A 349 13.67 -3.29 -12.87
CA GLY A 349 13.18 -3.70 -11.55
C GLY A 349 14.30 -4.10 -10.57
N GLU A 350 15.37 -4.77 -11.04
CA GLU A 350 16.55 -5.09 -10.21
C GLU A 350 17.25 -3.85 -9.65
N GLN A 351 17.40 -2.82 -10.49
CA GLN A 351 18.05 -1.57 -10.09
C GLN A 351 17.17 -0.79 -9.12
N VAL A 352 15.85 -0.79 -9.34
CA VAL A 352 14.88 -0.16 -8.44
C VAL A 352 14.80 -0.91 -7.11
N ARG A 353 14.89 -2.24 -7.10
CA ARG A 353 15.03 -3.04 -5.87
C ARG A 353 16.24 -2.59 -5.05
N TRP A 354 17.40 -2.40 -5.68
CA TRP A 354 18.57 -1.85 -4.99
C TRP A 354 18.28 -0.45 -4.40
N GLY A 355 17.56 0.40 -5.14
CA GLY A 355 17.11 1.71 -4.65
C GLY A 355 16.21 1.62 -3.42
N LEU A 356 15.26 0.67 -3.40
CA LEU A 356 14.42 0.39 -2.24
C LEU A 356 15.26 -0.07 -1.05
N GLU A 357 16.16 -1.04 -1.24
CA GLU A 357 17.07 -1.56 -0.21
C GLU A 357 18.11 -0.54 0.30
N ASN A 358 18.20 0.65 -0.30
CA ASN A 358 19.11 1.72 0.11
C ASN A 358 18.38 3.04 0.37
N LEU A 359 17.05 2.99 0.46
CA LEU A 359 16.23 4.18 0.65
C LEU A 359 16.32 4.63 2.12
N ILE A 360 16.90 5.83 2.32
CA ILE A 360 16.97 6.51 3.61
C ILE A 360 16.28 7.87 3.45
N LEU A 361 15.14 8.03 4.10
CA LEU A 361 14.41 9.29 4.18
C LEU A 361 14.61 9.92 5.55
N THR A 362 15.51 10.89 5.61
CA THR A 362 15.75 11.70 6.82
C THR A 362 14.59 12.67 7.06
N ALA A 363 14.51 13.26 8.25
CA ALA A 363 13.53 14.29 8.54
C ALA A 363 13.64 15.49 7.57
N ASP A 364 14.87 15.91 7.25
CA ASP A 364 15.11 16.99 6.30
C ASP A 364 14.64 16.64 4.89
N ARG A 365 14.89 15.40 4.42
CA ARG A 365 14.41 14.96 3.11
C ARG A 365 12.88 14.89 3.07
N ILE A 366 12.24 14.38 4.12
CA ILE A 366 10.77 14.33 4.24
C ILE A 366 10.18 15.75 4.20
N LYS A 367 10.85 16.71 4.85
CA LYS A 367 10.45 18.12 4.84
C LYS A 367 10.61 18.76 3.47
N GLU A 368 11.74 18.54 2.80
CA GLU A 368 12.00 19.03 1.44
C GLU A 368 10.93 18.53 0.45
N LEU A 369 10.51 17.27 0.60
CA LEU A 369 9.45 16.67 -0.22
C LEU A 369 8.05 17.20 0.11
N GLY A 370 7.89 17.95 1.20
CA GLY A 370 6.61 18.49 1.64
C GLY A 370 5.72 17.49 2.40
N PHE A 371 6.31 16.41 2.95
CA PHE A 371 5.64 15.37 3.72
C PHE A 371 5.90 15.49 5.24
N GLU A 372 6.45 16.62 5.71
CA GLU A 372 6.63 16.89 7.15
C GLU A 372 5.29 16.75 7.89
N GLY A 373 5.29 16.00 9.00
CA GLY A 373 4.09 15.69 9.78
C GLY A 373 3.30 14.46 9.31
N MET A 374 3.48 14.02 8.05
CA MET A 374 2.88 12.80 7.52
C MET A 374 3.67 11.55 7.90
N LEU A 375 5.00 11.65 7.87
CA LEU A 375 5.92 10.52 8.04
C LEU A 375 6.97 10.81 9.12
N LYS A 376 7.39 9.75 9.81
CA LYS A 376 8.67 9.71 10.51
C LYS A 376 9.78 9.30 9.55
N PRO A 377 11.06 9.53 9.91
CA PRO A 377 12.20 9.01 9.14
C PRO A 377 12.07 7.51 8.86
N VAL A 378 12.53 7.12 7.67
CA VAL A 378 12.42 5.74 7.15
C VAL A 378 13.80 5.31 6.68
N SER A 379 14.19 4.06 6.99
CA SER A 379 15.44 3.48 6.50
C SER A 379 15.22 2.03 6.14
N ILE A 380 15.30 1.71 4.86
CA ILE A 380 15.10 0.35 4.34
C ILE A 380 16.48 -0.26 4.05
N SER A 381 16.61 -1.56 4.25
CA SER A 381 17.82 -2.34 3.96
C SER A 381 17.48 -3.72 3.44
N CYS A 382 18.43 -4.47 2.87
CA CYS A 382 18.22 -5.86 2.48
C CYS A 382 17.66 -6.74 3.63
N SER A 383 18.05 -6.47 4.88
CA SER A 383 17.58 -7.24 6.04
C SER A 383 16.28 -6.72 6.64
N ASP A 384 15.84 -5.51 6.30
CA ASP A 384 14.60 -4.89 6.78
C ASP A 384 13.90 -4.16 5.63
N HIS A 385 12.97 -4.88 4.97
CA HIS A 385 12.11 -4.32 3.93
C HIS A 385 10.90 -3.52 4.48
N GLU A 386 10.72 -3.43 5.81
CA GLU A 386 9.66 -2.60 6.42
C GLU A 386 10.15 -1.17 6.63
N GLY A 387 11.35 -1.01 7.19
CA GLY A 387 12.11 0.24 7.32
C GLY A 387 11.54 1.33 8.24
N ALA A 388 10.28 1.24 8.63
CA ALA A 388 9.66 2.00 9.71
C ALA A 388 8.44 1.24 10.23
N ARG A 389 8.17 1.32 11.54
CA ARG A 389 7.15 0.49 12.22
C ARG A 389 6.37 1.29 13.26
N TYR A 390 6.01 2.50 12.86
CA TYR A 390 5.31 3.46 13.69
C TYR A 390 3.83 3.46 13.33
N GLY A 391 2.99 3.88 14.27
CA GLY A 391 1.58 4.16 14.03
C GLY A 391 1.03 5.16 15.03
N ARG A 392 -0.17 5.66 14.77
CA ARG A 392 -0.94 6.51 15.70
C ARG A 392 -2.36 6.00 15.77
N VAL A 393 -3.17 6.57 16.67
CA VAL A 393 -4.60 6.31 16.72
C VAL A 393 -5.34 7.61 16.49
N GLN A 394 -6.35 7.54 15.63
CA GLN A 394 -7.30 8.60 15.39
C GLN A 394 -8.71 8.17 15.77
N GLN A 395 -9.55 9.14 16.11
CA GLN A 395 -10.95 8.96 16.45
C GLN A 395 -11.82 9.87 15.60
N TRP A 396 -12.94 9.35 15.12
CA TRP A 396 -13.94 10.11 14.41
C TRP A 396 -14.85 10.86 15.39
N ASP A 397 -14.91 12.18 15.30
CA ASP A 397 -15.74 13.02 16.18
C ASP A 397 -17.18 13.22 15.67
N GLY A 398 -17.54 12.55 14.57
CA GLY A 398 -18.82 12.75 13.85
C GLY A 398 -18.67 13.61 12.59
N LYS A 399 -17.60 14.40 12.49
CA LYS A 399 -17.33 15.33 11.38
C LYS A 399 -15.98 15.12 10.72
N GLY A 400 -14.96 14.75 11.49
CA GLY A 400 -13.60 14.59 11.03
C GLY A 400 -12.75 13.70 11.94
N TRP A 401 -11.61 13.27 11.42
CA TRP A 401 -10.62 12.52 12.18
C TRP A 401 -9.83 13.43 13.12
N LYS A 402 -9.65 13.00 14.38
CA LYS A 402 -8.79 13.61 15.38
C LYS A 402 -7.73 12.62 15.82
N VAL A 403 -6.47 13.02 15.81
CA VAL A 403 -5.39 12.21 16.38
C VAL A 403 -5.52 12.24 17.90
N ILE A 404 -5.65 11.07 18.52
CA ILE A 404 -5.89 10.92 19.97
C ILE A 404 -4.72 10.25 20.70
N SER A 405 -3.61 9.99 20.01
CA SER A 405 -2.42 9.40 20.59
C SER A 405 -1.15 10.05 20.06
N ASP A 406 -0.08 9.94 20.86
CA ASP A 406 1.28 10.01 20.34
C ASP A 406 1.59 8.83 19.42
N TRP A 407 2.82 8.79 18.92
CA TRP A 407 3.33 7.67 18.14
C TRP A 407 3.50 6.42 18.98
N TYR A 408 3.02 5.30 18.46
CA TYR A 408 3.37 3.96 18.88
C TYR A 408 4.51 3.43 18.00
N THR A 409 5.29 2.52 18.55
CA THR A 409 6.29 1.72 17.84
C THR A 409 5.96 0.27 18.08
N ALA A 410 5.84 -0.53 17.02
CA ALA A 410 5.56 -1.95 17.15
C ALA A 410 6.70 -2.69 17.89
N ASP A 411 6.34 -3.67 18.73
CA ASP A 411 7.28 -4.45 19.55
C ASP A 411 8.00 -5.52 18.72
N GLU A 412 9.17 -5.15 18.23
CA GLU A 412 10.04 -6.02 17.44
C GLU A 412 10.48 -7.28 18.18
N SER A 413 10.51 -7.26 19.52
CA SER A 413 10.85 -8.45 20.30
C SER A 413 9.82 -9.58 20.14
N LEU A 414 8.62 -9.25 19.64
CA LEU A 414 7.56 -10.19 19.31
C LEU A 414 7.42 -10.44 17.83
N ILE A 415 7.58 -9.40 17.01
CA ILE A 415 7.40 -9.48 15.56
C ILE A 415 8.56 -10.23 14.91
N GLU A 416 9.81 -9.90 15.26
CA GLU A 416 10.99 -10.49 14.61
C GLU A 416 11.06 -12.02 14.72
N PRO A 417 10.80 -12.65 15.88
CA PRO A 417 10.78 -14.11 15.97
C PRO A 417 9.72 -14.75 15.07
N LEU A 418 8.54 -14.13 14.96
CA LEU A 418 7.46 -14.63 14.10
C LEU A 418 7.82 -14.44 12.61
N VAL A 419 8.44 -13.32 12.25
CA VAL A 419 8.94 -13.08 10.89
C VAL A 419 10.00 -14.11 10.53
N ALA A 420 10.96 -14.36 11.41
CA ALA A 420 12.02 -15.35 11.21
C ALA A 420 11.44 -16.76 11.00
N ASP A 421 10.53 -17.20 11.87
CA ASP A 421 9.90 -18.53 11.77
C ASP A 421 9.07 -18.69 10.48
N VAL A 422 8.19 -17.73 10.18
CA VAL A 422 7.28 -17.82 9.04
C VAL A 422 8.04 -17.68 7.71
N SER A 423 8.99 -16.76 7.62
CA SER A 423 9.83 -16.61 6.41
C SER A 423 10.76 -17.81 6.21
N ALA A 424 11.30 -18.42 7.27
CA ALA A 424 12.11 -19.63 7.14
C ALA A 424 11.29 -20.84 6.66
N LYS A 425 10.06 -21.01 7.16
CA LYS A 425 9.12 -22.04 6.67
C LYS A 425 8.79 -21.83 5.20
N TYR A 426 8.50 -20.59 4.80
CA TYR A 426 8.27 -20.24 3.40
C TYR A 426 9.49 -20.57 2.53
N ALA A 427 10.70 -20.19 2.98
CA ALA A 427 11.93 -20.48 2.27
C ALA A 427 12.16 -21.99 2.09
N ALA A 428 11.90 -22.79 3.13
CA ALA A 428 12.00 -24.25 3.05
C ALA A 428 10.98 -24.86 2.07
N GLU A 429 9.71 -24.43 2.15
CA GLU A 429 8.63 -24.90 1.27
C GLU A 429 8.93 -24.59 -0.21
N LYS A 430 9.40 -23.36 -0.47
CA LYS A 430 9.68 -22.86 -1.82
C LYS A 430 11.10 -23.15 -2.30
N LYS A 431 11.91 -23.84 -1.48
CA LYS A 431 13.31 -24.16 -1.76
C LYS A 431 14.15 -22.91 -2.08
N ILE A 432 13.86 -21.81 -1.38
CA ILE A 432 14.59 -20.55 -1.50
C ILE A 432 15.80 -20.61 -0.57
N THR A 433 16.98 -20.29 -1.11
CA THR A 433 18.16 -20.00 -0.29
C THR A 433 18.13 -18.53 0.09
N PRO A 434 18.06 -18.17 1.39
CA PRO A 434 18.08 -16.77 1.80
C PRO A 434 19.36 -16.07 1.33
N ARG A 435 19.23 -14.83 0.86
CA ARG A 435 20.36 -13.99 0.46
C ARG A 435 21.22 -13.63 1.65
N ASP A 436 22.52 -13.49 1.40
CA ASP A 436 23.44 -12.94 2.38
C ASP A 436 23.44 -11.41 2.30
N CYS A 437 22.59 -10.78 3.10
CA CYS A 437 22.45 -9.32 3.11
C CYS A 437 23.73 -8.58 3.52
N ALA A 438 24.72 -9.22 4.16
CA ALA A 438 26.00 -8.59 4.43
C ALA A 438 26.87 -8.42 3.16
N LYS A 439 26.52 -9.11 2.06
CA LYS A 439 27.19 -8.97 0.75
C LYS A 439 26.48 -8.01 -0.20
N GLU A 440 25.26 -7.61 0.12
CA GLU A 440 24.46 -6.70 -0.70
C GLU A 440 24.81 -5.26 -0.27
N THR A 441 25.62 -4.56 -1.08
CA THR A 441 26.04 -3.16 -0.87
C THR A 441 25.49 -2.21 -1.93
#